data_AF-A0A0S8DG60-F1
#
_entry.id   AF-A0A0S8DG60-F1
#
_cell.length_a   1.000
_cell.length_b   1.000
_cell.length_c   1.000
_cell.angle_alpha   90.00
_cell.angle_beta   90.00
_cell.angle_gamma   90.00
#
_symmetry.space_group_name_H-M   'P 1'
#
loop_
_entity.id
_entity.type
_entity.pdbx_description
1 polymer ?
#
loop_
_entity_poly.entity_id
_entity_poly.type
_entity_poly.pdbx_seq_one_letter_code
_entity_poly.pdbx_strand_id
1 'polypeptide(L)'
;MKKIVTAILMTLALVCLMAPFAFAAEAAAGAANSAQMGYFSMAALACGLGIGLAALGTGIGQGIGLAKAAEGVARNPGASGKITTTLIIGLAMIESLCIYALVVALIILFVKPFGF
;
A
#
# COMPACT_ATOMS: atom_id res chain seq x y z
N MET A 1 -51.82 23.87 -29.65
CA MET A 1 -50.44 24.02 -30.16
C MET A 1 -49.60 24.98 -29.32
N LYS A 2 -50.01 26.24 -29.10
CA LYS A 2 -49.22 27.23 -28.33
C LYS A 2 -48.81 26.76 -26.91
N LYS A 3 -49.74 26.20 -26.12
CA LYS A 3 -49.46 25.70 -24.75
C LYS A 3 -48.48 24.53 -24.70
N ILE A 4 -48.50 23.66 -25.71
CA ILE A 4 -47.61 22.49 -25.82
C ILE A 4 -46.21 22.96 -26.22
N VAL A 5 -46.12 23.90 -27.17
CA VAL A 5 -44.83 24.50 -27.58
C VAL A 5 -44.18 25.26 -26.42
N THR A 6 -44.95 26.02 -25.63
CA THR A 6 -44.43 26.70 -24.44
C THR A 6 -43.95 25.72 -23.36
N ALA A 7 -44.67 24.62 -23.14
CA ALA A 7 -44.25 23.60 -22.18
C ALA A 7 -42.93 22.92 -22.59
N ILE A 8 -42.78 22.55 -23.86
CA ILE A 8 -41.53 21.98 -24.41
C ILE A 8 -40.37 22.98 -24.26
N LEU A 9 -40.62 24.27 -24.55
CA LEU A 9 -39.59 25.30 -24.43
C LEU A 9 -39.14 25.49 -22.97
N MET A 10 -40.09 25.44 -22.02
CA MET A 10 -39.79 25.56 -20.59
C MET A 10 -39.01 24.37 -20.06
N THR A 11 -39.34 23.14 -20.48
CA THR A 11 -38.60 21.94 -20.08
C THR A 11 -37.19 21.92 -20.68
N LEU A 12 -37.03 22.34 -21.95
CA LEU A 12 -35.72 22.43 -22.59
C LEU A 12 -34.86 23.51 -21.91
N ALA A 13 -35.44 24.67 -21.58
CA ALA A 13 -34.75 25.72 -20.84
C ALA A 13 -34.29 25.25 -19.45
N LEU A 14 -35.13 24.50 -18.74
CA LEU A 14 -34.76 23.92 -17.45
C LEU A 14 -33.59 22.93 -17.59
N VAL A 15 -33.61 22.04 -18.57
CA VAL A 15 -32.49 21.11 -18.83
C VAL A 15 -31.19 21.85 -19.16
N CYS A 16 -31.27 22.91 -19.97
CA CYS A 16 -30.11 23.75 -20.29
C CYS A 16 -29.56 24.51 -19.06
N LEU A 17 -30.43 24.91 -18.12
CA LEU A 17 -30.01 25.56 -16.87
C LEU A 17 -29.41 24.58 -15.85
N MET A 18 -29.81 23.31 -15.89
CA MET A 18 -29.25 22.26 -15.02
C MET A 18 -27.95 21.66 -15.57
N ALA A 19 -27.71 21.72 -16.88
CA ALA A 19 -26.47 21.26 -17.52
C ALA A 19 -25.16 21.82 -16.90
N PRO A 20 -25.01 23.13 -16.60
CA PRO A 20 -23.78 23.64 -15.99
C PRO A 20 -23.48 23.07 -14.60
N PHE A 21 -24.50 22.66 -13.83
CA PHE A 21 -24.30 22.01 -12.52
C PHE A 21 -23.75 20.59 -12.66
N ALA A 22 -24.15 19.85 -13.71
CA ALA A 22 -23.60 18.54 -14.02
C ALA A 22 -22.12 18.62 -14.47
N PHE A 23 -21.78 19.59 -15.33
CA PHE A 23 -20.39 19.79 -15.75
C PHE A 23 -19.48 20.32 -14.62
N ALA A 24 -20.01 21.11 -13.67
CA ALA A 24 -19.25 21.55 -12.49
C ALA A 24 -18.93 20.39 -11.52
N ALA A 25 -19.85 19.42 -11.37
CA ALA A 25 -19.62 18.24 -10.55
C ALA A 25 -18.53 17.32 -11.13
N GLU A 26 -18.51 17.14 -12.46
CA GLU A 26 -17.50 16.34 -13.16
C GLU A 26 -16.09 16.96 -13.03
N ALA A 27 -15.97 18.29 -13.11
CA ALA A 27 -14.71 18.99 -12.94
C ALA A 27 -14.13 18.88 -11.51
N ALA A 28 -14.99 18.89 -10.50
CA ALA A 28 -14.59 18.67 -9.11
C ALA A 28 -14.17 17.20 -8.85
N ALA A 29 -14.86 16.23 -9.45
CA ALA A 29 -14.50 14.82 -9.37
C ALA A 29 -13.17 14.50 -10.10
N GLY A 30 -12.90 15.17 -11.22
CA GLY A 30 -11.63 15.05 -11.96
C GLY A 30 -10.41 15.53 -11.16
N ALA A 31 -10.57 16.59 -10.36
CA ALA A 31 -9.51 17.10 -9.49
C ALA A 31 -9.20 16.16 -8.30
N ALA A 32 -10.20 15.47 -7.76
CA ALA A 32 -10.00 14.47 -6.70
C ALA A 32 -9.22 13.24 -7.20
N ASN A 33 -9.49 12.79 -8.44
CA ASN A 33 -8.82 11.63 -9.04
C ASN A 33 -7.32 11.86 -9.33
N SER A 34 -6.91 13.07 -9.71
CA SER A 34 -5.50 13.37 -9.98
C SER A 34 -4.67 13.43 -8.69
N ALA A 35 -5.23 13.98 -7.62
CA ALA A 35 -4.61 14.00 -6.29
C ALA A 35 -4.47 12.58 -5.70
N GLN A 36 -5.49 11.74 -5.84
CA GLN A 36 -5.43 10.32 -5.43
C GLN A 36 -4.37 9.55 -6.22
N MET A 37 -4.30 9.74 -7.54
CA MET A 37 -3.29 9.07 -8.38
C MET A 37 -1.85 9.46 -8.00
N GLY A 38 -1.62 10.74 -7.68
CA GLY A 38 -0.33 11.24 -7.19
C GLY A 38 0.08 10.60 -5.86
N TYR A 39 -0.84 10.51 -4.90
CA TYR A 39 -0.61 9.82 -3.62
C TYR A 39 -0.24 8.35 -3.82
N PHE A 40 -1.06 7.58 -4.56
CA PHE A 40 -0.82 6.15 -4.76
C PHE A 40 0.49 5.88 -5.51
N SER A 41 0.87 6.74 -6.45
CA SER A 41 2.13 6.61 -7.19
C SER A 41 3.34 6.78 -6.27
N MET A 42 3.34 7.81 -5.41
CA MET A 42 4.43 8.04 -4.46
C MET A 42 4.43 7.00 -3.33
N ALA A 43 3.25 6.61 -2.86
CA ALA A 43 3.06 5.56 -1.87
C ALA A 43 3.60 4.22 -2.35
N ALA A 44 3.30 3.80 -3.58
CA ALA A 44 3.79 2.56 -4.16
C ALA A 44 5.33 2.55 -4.25
N LEU A 45 5.93 3.65 -4.66
CA LEU A 45 7.38 3.80 -4.78
C LEU A 45 8.05 3.75 -3.39
N ALA A 46 7.51 4.49 -2.41
CA ALA A 46 8.00 4.49 -1.03
C ALA A 46 7.86 3.11 -0.36
N CYS A 47 6.72 2.44 -0.53
CA CYS A 47 6.48 1.10 0.02
C CYS A 47 7.40 0.05 -0.61
N GLY A 48 7.55 0.06 -1.94
CA GLY A 48 8.43 -0.86 -2.66
C GLY A 48 9.88 -0.72 -2.24
N LEU A 49 10.39 0.52 -2.14
CA LEU A 49 11.74 0.77 -1.65
C LEU A 49 11.89 0.41 -0.17
N GLY A 50 10.94 0.78 0.68
CA GLY A 50 10.99 0.52 2.12
C GLY A 50 11.04 -0.97 2.44
N ILE A 51 10.11 -1.76 1.88
CA ILE A 51 10.11 -3.21 2.06
C ILE A 51 11.34 -3.84 1.40
N GLY A 52 11.72 -3.39 0.19
CA GLY A 52 12.88 -3.94 -0.51
C GLY A 52 14.18 -3.81 0.29
N LEU A 53 14.41 -2.65 0.90
CA LEU A 53 15.58 -2.41 1.76
C LEU A 53 15.52 -3.21 3.08
N ALA A 54 14.33 -3.32 3.68
CA ALA A 54 14.14 -4.14 4.89
C ALA A 54 14.40 -5.63 4.60
N ALA A 55 13.86 -6.15 3.49
CA ALA A 55 14.07 -7.52 3.04
C ALA A 55 15.55 -7.80 2.71
N LEU A 56 16.26 -6.84 2.11
CA LEU A 56 17.69 -6.96 1.85
C LEU A 56 18.50 -7.11 3.14
N GLY A 57 18.29 -6.22 4.11
CA GLY A 57 19.02 -6.25 5.38
C GLY A 57 18.72 -7.51 6.21
N THR A 58 17.45 -7.87 6.31
CA THR A 58 17.02 -9.08 7.04
C THR A 58 17.50 -10.35 6.35
N GLY A 59 17.38 -10.46 5.02
CA GLY A 59 17.86 -11.61 4.26
C GLY A 59 19.37 -11.85 4.41
N ILE A 60 20.18 -10.80 4.42
CA ILE A 60 21.63 -10.91 4.69
C ILE A 60 21.86 -11.42 6.12
N GLY A 61 21.21 -10.83 7.13
CA GLY A 61 21.36 -11.24 8.53
C GLY A 61 20.94 -12.69 8.77
N GLN A 62 19.82 -13.11 8.18
CA GLN A 62 19.33 -14.48 8.26
C GLN A 62 20.29 -15.46 7.58
N GLY A 63 20.79 -15.14 6.38
CA GLY A 63 21.74 -15.99 5.66
C GLY A 63 23.03 -16.24 6.45
N ILE A 64 23.59 -15.18 7.06
CA ILE A 64 24.78 -15.29 7.91
C ILE A 64 24.48 -16.15 9.15
N GLY A 65 23.36 -15.89 9.83
CA GLY A 65 22.95 -16.66 11.00
C GLY A 65 22.76 -18.15 10.69
N LEU A 66 22.12 -18.45 9.56
CA LEU A 66 21.87 -19.81 9.09
C LEU A 66 23.18 -20.55 8.77
N ALA A 67 24.11 -19.89 8.07
CA ALA A 67 25.41 -20.47 7.76
C ALA A 67 26.20 -20.82 9.04
N LYS A 68 26.20 -19.92 10.03
CA LYS A 68 26.89 -20.15 11.31
C LYS A 68 26.24 -21.22 12.16
N ALA A 69 24.92 -21.32 12.15
CA ALA A 69 24.21 -22.42 12.78
C ALA A 69 24.55 -23.76 12.12
N ALA A 70 24.58 -23.82 10.79
CA ALA A 70 24.95 -25.03 10.05
C ALA A 70 26.39 -25.48 10.34
N GLU A 71 27.36 -24.54 10.32
CA GLU A 71 28.74 -24.80 10.74
C GLU A 71 28.81 -25.32 12.19
N GLY A 72 28.05 -24.71 13.10
CA GLY A 72 27.98 -25.12 14.51
C GLY A 72 27.46 -26.54 14.69
N VAL A 73 26.39 -26.90 13.97
CA VAL A 73 25.81 -28.26 13.97
C VAL A 73 26.81 -29.27 13.40
N ALA A 74 27.48 -28.94 12.30
CA ALA A 74 28.48 -29.82 11.70
C ALA A 74 29.66 -30.11 12.65
N ARG A 75 30.09 -29.11 13.43
CA ARG A 75 31.18 -29.27 14.41
C ARG A 75 30.74 -30.03 15.66
N ASN A 76 29.50 -29.84 16.11
CA ASN A 76 28.96 -30.47 17.32
C ASN A 76 27.54 -30.99 17.10
N PRO A 77 27.37 -32.17 16.47
CA PRO A 77 26.05 -32.73 16.17
C PRO A 77 25.18 -32.96 17.42
N GLY A 78 25.81 -33.30 18.55
CA GLY A 78 25.10 -33.50 19.84
C GLY A 78 24.47 -32.22 20.41
N ALA A 79 24.87 -31.04 19.94
CA ALA A 79 24.29 -29.76 20.34
C ALA A 79 23.23 -29.23 19.36
N SER A 80 22.90 -29.97 18.30
CA SER A 80 22.06 -29.51 17.19
C SER A 80 20.73 -28.87 17.65
N GLY A 81 19.99 -29.54 18.54
CA GLY A 81 18.71 -29.02 19.03
C GLY A 81 18.80 -27.65 19.73
N LYS A 82 19.86 -27.42 20.51
CA LYS A 82 20.09 -26.12 21.17
C LYS A 82 20.46 -25.05 20.14
N ILE A 83 21.31 -25.38 19.17
CA ILE A 83 21.72 -24.46 18.10
C ILE A 83 20.50 -24.05 17.26
N THR A 84 19.66 -25.00 16.84
CA THR A 84 18.45 -24.72 16.07
C THR A 84 17.45 -23.88 16.87
N THR A 85 17.30 -24.13 18.17
CA THR A 85 16.41 -23.32 19.02
C THR A 85 16.87 -21.86 19.08
N THR A 86 18.15 -21.63 19.35
CA THR A 86 18.73 -20.27 19.35
C THR A 86 18.62 -19.60 17.98
N LEU A 87 18.88 -20.36 16.90
CA LEU A 87 18.74 -19.88 15.53
C LEU A 87 17.31 -19.41 15.26
N ILE A 88 16.28 -20.23 15.54
CA ILE A 88 14.88 -19.89 15.25
C ILE A 88 14.45 -18.62 16.01
N ILE A 89 14.85 -18.48 17.28
CA ILE A 89 14.57 -17.28 18.07
C ILE A 89 15.24 -16.05 17.43
N GLY A 90 16.51 -16.17 17.04
CA GLY A 90 17.24 -15.11 16.35
C GLY A 90 16.63 -14.73 15.00
N LEU A 91 16.25 -15.73 14.19
CA LEU A 91 15.59 -15.52 12.90
C LEU A 91 14.24 -14.82 13.07
N ALA A 92 13.45 -15.18 14.09
CA ALA A 92 12.18 -14.52 14.39
C ALA A 92 12.37 -13.04 14.77
N MET A 93 13.41 -12.71 15.53
CA MET A 93 13.73 -11.32 15.87
C MET A 93 14.17 -10.52 14.64
N ILE A 94 14.98 -11.11 13.76
CA ILE A 94 15.40 -10.47 12.51
C ILE A 94 14.19 -10.27 11.59
N GLU A 95 13.32 -11.29 11.46
CA GLU A 95 12.15 -11.24 10.58
C GLU A 95 11.14 -10.18 11.03
N SER A 96 11.05 -9.91 12.35
CA SER A 96 10.17 -8.86 12.87
C SER A 96 10.41 -7.48 12.24
N LEU A 97 11.66 -7.17 11.86
CA LEU A 97 12.02 -5.92 11.20
C LEU A 97 11.40 -5.82 9.80
N CYS A 98 11.40 -6.93 9.04
CA CYS A 98 10.76 -7.02 7.74
C CYS A 98 9.24 -6.91 7.87
N ILE A 99 8.66 -7.58 8.88
CA ILE A 99 7.23 -7.50 9.16
C ILE A 99 6.80 -6.09 9.56
N TYR A 100 7.58 -5.34 10.32
CA TYR A 100 7.25 -3.94 10.62
C TYR A 100 7.23 -3.06 9.38
N ALA A 101 8.18 -3.24 8.45
CA ALA A 101 8.15 -2.56 7.15
C ALA A 101 6.91 -2.96 6.32
N LEU A 102 6.56 -4.24 6.31
CA LEU A 102 5.35 -4.75 5.66
C LEU A 102 4.08 -4.10 6.24
N VAL A 103 3.95 -4.06 7.57
CA VAL A 103 2.78 -3.47 8.25
C VAL A 103 2.64 -2.00 7.90
N VAL A 104 3.73 -1.23 7.91
CA VAL A 104 3.71 0.19 7.51
C VAL A 104 3.26 0.34 6.05
N ALA A 105 3.77 -0.49 5.14
CA ALA A 105 3.34 -0.45 3.75
C ALA A 105 1.86 -0.81 3.56
N LEU A 106 1.35 -1.81 4.28
CA LEU A 106 -0.06 -2.17 4.26
C LEU A 106 -0.94 -1.02 4.77
N ILE A 107 -0.50 -0.33 5.84
CA ILE A 107 -1.22 0.85 6.34
C ILE A 107 -1.26 1.96 5.28
N ILE A 108 -0.13 2.26 4.63
CA ILE A 108 -0.05 3.30 3.60
C ILE A 108 -0.95 2.97 2.39
N LEU A 109 -1.02 1.69 1.98
CA LEU A 109 -1.75 1.30 0.77
C LEU A 109 -3.25 1.07 1.00
N PHE A 110 -3.64 0.57 2.18
CA PHE A 110 -5.00 0.10 2.44
C PHE A 110 -5.77 0.91 3.47
N VAL A 111 -5.09 1.68 4.31
CA VAL A 111 -5.74 2.58 5.27
C VAL A 111 -5.72 3.99 4.67
N LYS A 112 -6.83 4.72 4.78
CA LYS A 112 -6.90 6.14 4.38
C LYS A 112 -6.54 7.03 5.58
N PRO A 113 -5.27 7.44 5.77
CA PRO A 113 -4.90 8.28 6.91
C PRO A 113 -5.44 9.71 6.83
N PHE A 114 -5.71 10.24 5.63
CA PHE A 114 -6.03 11.67 5.44
C PHE A 114 -7.47 11.97 5.00
N GLY A 115 -8.37 10.99 4.93
CA GLY A 115 -9.81 11.24 4.85
C GLY A 115 -10.30 12.13 3.69
N PHE A 116 -9.77 11.91 2.47
CA PHE A 116 -10.34 12.45 1.22
C PHE A 116 -10.86 11.30 0.33
#